data_AF-A0AAF0DHZ6-F1
#
_entry.id   AF-A0AAF0DHZ6-F1
#
_cell.length_a   1.000
_cell.length_b   1.000
_cell.length_c   1.000
_cell.angle_alpha   90.00
_cell.angle_beta   90.00
_cell.angle_gamma   90.00
#
_symmetry.space_group_name_H-M   'P 1'
#
loop_
_entity.id
_entity.type
_entity.pdbx_description
1 polymer ?
#
loop_
_entity_poly.entity_id
_entity_poly.type
_entity_poly.pdbx_seq_one_letter_code
_entity_poly.pdbx_strand_id
1 'polypeptide(L)'
;MAPETPNPSITQKVHPCLWFDNQAVEAATFYTTLFSQRPSANNNNNNNNNNNNNPSGAATDVSAITSISAPVVTFTLCGQQFSALDGGPYHKHSPAMSLFVSCDDQAEIDYFWENFLKDGGQELSCGWVTDRFGVSWQVVPKVLKELLSHEDRVKADRARNAMLKCKKFDIAKLNAAFEGQEE
;
A
#
# COMPACT_ATOMS: atom_id res chain seq x y z
N MET A 1 6.46 -43.11 -8.26
CA MET A 1 6.80 -41.85 -7.55
C MET A 1 6.20 -40.72 -8.36
N ALA A 2 5.18 -40.04 -7.83
CA ALA A 2 4.68 -38.82 -8.46
C ALA A 2 5.73 -37.71 -8.28
N PRO A 3 5.95 -36.83 -9.28
CA PRO A 3 6.84 -35.70 -9.10
C PRO A 3 6.21 -34.74 -8.07
N GLU A 4 6.93 -34.45 -7.01
CA GLU A 4 6.56 -33.41 -6.05
C GLU A 4 6.43 -32.07 -6.81
N THR A 5 5.24 -31.48 -6.76
CA THR A 5 5.02 -30.11 -7.24
C THR A 5 5.92 -29.16 -6.46
N PRO A 6 6.70 -28.29 -7.11
CA PRO A 6 7.53 -27.32 -6.40
C PRO A 6 6.62 -26.42 -5.57
N ASN A 7 6.85 -26.42 -4.26
CA ASN A 7 6.25 -25.48 -3.32
C ASN A 7 6.56 -24.05 -3.83
N PRO A 8 5.58 -23.16 -4.04
CA PRO A 8 5.85 -21.80 -4.45
C PRO A 8 6.39 -21.03 -3.23
N SER A 9 7.61 -21.34 -2.81
CA SER A 9 8.30 -20.55 -1.80
C SER A 9 8.60 -19.20 -2.44
N ILE A 10 7.96 -18.14 -1.93
CA ILE A 10 8.33 -16.77 -2.23
C ILE A 10 9.76 -16.59 -1.72
N THR A 11 10.74 -16.55 -2.63
CA THR A 11 12.18 -16.50 -2.33
C THR A 11 12.70 -15.06 -2.31
N GLN A 12 12.13 -14.19 -1.47
CA GLN A 12 12.72 -12.87 -1.27
C GLN A 12 13.90 -12.98 -0.29
N LYS A 13 15.12 -12.74 -0.77
CA LYS A 13 16.34 -12.81 0.06
C LYS A 13 16.40 -11.70 1.12
N VAL A 14 15.76 -10.56 0.84
CA VAL A 14 15.65 -9.41 1.72
C VAL A 14 14.21 -8.92 1.65
N HIS A 15 13.58 -8.74 2.81
CA HIS A 15 12.23 -8.21 2.94
C HIS A 15 12.11 -7.33 4.19
N PRO A 16 11.15 -6.39 4.24
CA PRO A 16 10.99 -5.53 5.40
C PRO A 16 10.50 -6.30 6.63
N CYS A 17 11.03 -5.96 7.79
CA CYS A 17 10.55 -6.43 9.09
C CYS A 17 10.03 -5.22 9.89
N LEU A 18 8.74 -5.24 10.23
CA LEU A 18 8.05 -4.21 10.98
C LEU A 18 8.05 -4.58 12.47
N TRP A 19 8.44 -3.64 13.33
CA TRP A 19 8.52 -3.83 14.77
C TRP A 19 7.23 -3.41 15.46
N PHE A 20 6.68 -4.27 16.31
CA PHE A 20 5.52 -3.98 17.14
C PHE A 20 5.81 -4.26 18.61
N ASP A 21 5.00 -3.70 19.50
CA ASP A 21 5.04 -4.01 20.92
C ASP A 21 4.54 -5.45 21.16
N ASN A 22 3.26 -5.69 20.84
CA ASN A 22 2.56 -6.96 20.99
C ASN A 22 1.39 -7.11 19.98
N GLN A 23 1.46 -6.42 18.84
CA GLN A 23 0.36 -6.24 17.89
C GLN A 23 0.67 -6.81 16.49
N ALA A 24 1.74 -7.59 16.33
CA ALA A 24 2.20 -8.08 15.02
C ALA A 24 1.12 -8.84 14.24
N VAL A 25 0.37 -9.74 14.90
CA VAL A 25 -0.73 -10.48 14.27
C VAL A 25 -1.87 -9.55 13.88
N GLU A 26 -2.22 -8.59 14.74
CA GLU A 26 -3.30 -7.64 14.49
C GLU A 26 -2.98 -6.75 13.29
N ALA A 27 -1.77 -6.19 13.25
CA ALA A 27 -1.30 -5.35 12.16
C ALA A 27 -1.24 -6.14 10.84
N ALA A 28 -0.64 -7.34 10.85
CA ALA A 28 -0.60 -8.20 9.67
C ALA A 28 -2.01 -8.53 9.15
N THR A 29 -2.95 -8.86 10.05
CA THR A 29 -4.34 -9.15 9.68
C THR A 29 -5.03 -7.94 9.07
N PHE A 30 -4.84 -6.76 9.67
CA PHE A 30 -5.38 -5.51 9.15
C PHE A 30 -4.84 -5.23 7.75
N TYR A 31 -3.52 -5.29 7.55
CA TYR A 31 -2.92 -5.01 6.25
C TYR A 31 -3.36 -6.00 5.18
N THR A 32 -3.31 -7.30 5.45
CA THR A 32 -3.68 -8.31 4.44
C THR A 32 -5.15 -8.21 4.06
N THR A 33 -6.03 -7.91 5.03
CA THR A 33 -7.46 -7.70 4.78
C THR A 33 -7.68 -6.44 3.95
N LEU A 34 -7.05 -5.33 4.34
CA LEU A 34 -7.17 -4.05 3.66
C LEU A 34 -6.76 -4.17 2.19
N PHE A 35 -5.60 -4.76 1.91
CA PHE A 35 -5.13 -4.92 0.53
C PHE A 35 -5.94 -5.96 -0.27
N SER A 36 -6.54 -6.96 0.38
CA SER A 36 -7.40 -7.94 -0.32
C SER A 36 -8.77 -7.37 -0.69
N GLN A 37 -9.28 -6.39 0.06
CA GLN A 37 -10.61 -5.80 -0.14
C GLN A 37 -10.58 -4.47 -0.89
N ARG A 38 -9.39 -4.02 -1.33
CA ARG A 38 -9.25 -2.74 -2.03
C ARG A 38 -10.09 -2.72 -3.32
N PRO A 39 -10.70 -1.58 -3.67
CA PRO A 39 -11.33 -1.42 -4.97
C PRO A 39 -10.31 -1.66 -6.08
N SER A 40 -10.64 -2.51 -7.06
CA SER A 40 -9.86 -2.61 -8.29
C SER A 40 -10.36 -1.56 -9.27
N ALA A 41 -9.47 -0.85 -9.95
CA ALA A 41 -9.80 0.21 -10.92
C ALA A 41 -10.63 -0.25 -12.14
N ASN A 42 -10.93 -1.55 -12.23
CA ASN A 42 -11.95 -2.10 -13.10
C ASN A 42 -12.25 -3.56 -12.68
N ASN A 43 -13.28 -3.79 -11.85
CA ASN A 43 -13.81 -5.14 -11.66
C ASN A 43 -15.34 -5.17 -11.75
N ASN A 44 -15.82 -5.28 -13.00
CA ASN A 44 -17.03 -6.02 -13.33
C ASN A 44 -16.85 -7.55 -13.16
N ASN A 45 -15.69 -8.03 -12.68
CA ASN A 45 -15.51 -9.42 -12.31
C ASN A 45 -15.73 -9.60 -10.82
N ASN A 46 -17.01 -9.80 -10.47
CA ASN A 46 -17.40 -10.68 -9.37
C ASN A 46 -16.73 -12.04 -9.56
N ASN A 47 -15.50 -12.20 -9.08
CA ASN A 47 -14.92 -13.51 -8.86
C ASN A 47 -14.38 -13.56 -7.44
N ASN A 48 -15.30 -13.80 -6.51
CA ASN A 48 -15.06 -14.54 -5.28
C ASN A 48 -14.56 -15.96 -5.64
N ASN A 49 -13.38 -16.08 -6.25
CA ASN A 49 -12.74 -17.36 -6.47
C ASN A 49 -11.37 -17.33 -5.79
N ASN A 50 -11.35 -17.92 -4.60
CA ASN A 50 -10.18 -18.47 -3.93
C ASN A 50 -9.54 -19.60 -4.77
N ASN A 51 -9.13 -19.31 -6.01
CA ASN A 51 -8.47 -20.27 -6.89
C ASN A 51 -7.03 -19.83 -7.13
N ASN A 52 -6.15 -20.37 -6.28
CA ASN A 52 -4.69 -20.31 -6.35
C ASN A 52 -4.11 -21.07 -7.57
N ASN A 53 -4.66 -20.89 -8.77
CA ASN A 53 -4.15 -21.52 -9.99
C ASN A 53 -3.96 -20.47 -11.09
N ASN A 54 -2.90 -19.67 -10.98
CA ASN A 54 -2.27 -19.07 -12.16
C ASN A 54 -1.07 -19.96 -12.56
N PRO A 55 -1.09 -20.64 -13.72
CA PRO A 55 -0.03 -21.56 -14.13
C PRO A 55 1.19 -20.84 -14.73
N SER A 56 1.28 -19.51 -14.63
CA SER A 56 2.49 -18.76 -14.94
C SER A 56 3.03 -18.15 -13.65
N GLY A 57 4.30 -18.40 -13.33
CA GLY A 57 4.99 -17.97 -12.10
C GLY A 57 5.16 -16.45 -11.94
N ALA A 58 4.20 -15.64 -12.37
CA ALA A 58 4.06 -14.26 -11.96
C ALA A 58 3.52 -14.24 -10.53
N ALA A 59 4.23 -13.54 -9.63
CA ALA A 59 3.79 -13.30 -8.26
C ALA A 59 2.35 -12.78 -8.30
N THR A 60 1.40 -13.65 -7.98
CA THR A 60 -0.01 -13.34 -7.92
C THR A 60 -0.20 -12.26 -6.87
N ASP A 61 -1.01 -11.25 -7.18
CA ASP A 61 -1.44 -10.15 -6.34
C ASP A 61 -2.20 -10.67 -5.09
N VAL A 62 -1.45 -11.32 -4.21
CA VAL A 62 -1.96 -12.05 -3.05
C VAL A 62 -1.51 -11.30 -1.81
N SER A 63 -2.50 -10.90 -1.02
CA SER A 63 -2.29 -10.28 0.28
C SER A 63 -2.80 -11.23 1.36
N ALA A 64 -1.91 -11.95 2.03
CA ALA A 64 -2.30 -12.98 2.99
C ALA A 64 -1.24 -13.18 4.07
N ILE A 65 -1.67 -13.57 5.27
CA ILE A 65 -0.76 -14.12 6.28
C ILE A 65 -0.27 -15.48 5.77
N THR A 66 1.04 -15.66 5.72
CA THR A 66 1.68 -16.89 5.22
C THR A 66 2.22 -17.76 6.35
N SER A 67 2.52 -17.17 7.52
CA SER A 67 2.93 -17.92 8.71
C SER A 67 2.71 -17.10 9.98
N ILE A 68 2.29 -17.76 11.06
CA ILE A 68 2.23 -17.20 12.41
C ILE A 68 3.13 -18.07 13.29
N SER A 69 4.25 -17.52 13.76
CA SER A 69 5.21 -18.21 14.61
C SER A 69 5.82 -17.23 15.60
N ALA A 70 5.16 -17.06 16.76
CA ALA A 70 5.56 -16.08 17.76
C ALA A 70 7.07 -16.14 18.08
N PRO A 71 7.77 -14.98 18.16
CA PRO A 71 7.22 -13.61 18.15
C PRO A 71 7.04 -12.99 16.75
N VAL A 72 7.11 -13.78 15.66
CA VAL A 72 7.09 -13.28 14.28
C VAL A 72 5.85 -13.73 13.51
N VAL A 73 5.28 -12.83 12.73
CA VAL A 73 4.25 -13.10 11.73
C VAL A 73 4.82 -12.79 10.36
N THR A 74 4.62 -13.67 9.39
CA THR A 74 5.00 -13.44 7.99
C THR A 74 3.73 -13.32 7.16
N PHE A 75 3.72 -12.34 6.26
CA PHE A 75 2.58 -12.06 5.41
C PHE A 75 3.04 -11.48 4.07
N THR A 76 2.14 -11.43 3.11
CA THR A 76 2.35 -10.76 1.82
C THR A 76 1.36 -9.61 1.66
N LEU A 77 1.78 -8.55 0.98
CA LEU A 77 0.91 -7.49 0.45
C LEU A 77 1.21 -7.36 -1.04
N CYS A 78 0.20 -7.54 -1.89
CA CYS A 78 0.34 -7.52 -3.35
C CYS A 78 1.51 -8.37 -3.86
N GLY A 79 1.70 -9.57 -3.28
CA GLY A 79 2.81 -10.49 -3.62
C GLY A 79 4.17 -10.16 -2.99
N GLN A 80 4.34 -9.03 -2.30
CA GLN A 80 5.56 -8.68 -1.57
C GLN A 80 5.50 -9.19 -0.13
N GLN A 81 6.51 -9.95 0.30
CA GLN A 81 6.67 -10.46 1.65
C GLN A 81 7.07 -9.38 2.65
N PHE A 82 6.53 -9.51 3.85
CA PHE A 82 6.85 -8.75 5.05
C PHE A 82 6.92 -9.68 6.26
N SER A 83 7.68 -9.25 7.26
CA SER A 83 7.58 -9.80 8.61
C SER A 83 7.07 -8.71 9.56
N ALA A 84 6.29 -9.12 10.55
CA ALA A 84 5.94 -8.33 11.72
C ALA A 84 6.52 -9.04 12.95
N LEU A 85 7.26 -8.32 13.79
CA LEU A 85 7.94 -8.85 14.97
C LEU A 85 7.40 -8.16 16.22
N ASP A 86 6.86 -8.93 17.15
CA ASP A 86 6.55 -8.46 18.50
C ASP A 86 7.83 -8.45 19.34
N GLY A 87 8.42 -7.27 19.49
CA GLY A 87 9.68 -7.07 20.20
C GLY A 87 9.55 -6.25 21.48
N GLY A 88 8.34 -5.81 21.85
CA GLY A 88 8.12 -4.93 22.99
C GLY A 88 8.26 -3.42 22.66
N PRO A 89 8.04 -2.52 23.63
CA PRO A 89 7.85 -1.08 23.40
C PRO A 89 9.16 -0.30 23.17
N TYR A 90 10.25 -0.98 22.80
CA TYR A 90 11.60 -0.41 22.74
C TYR A 90 11.86 0.43 21.48
N HIS A 91 11.14 0.16 20.40
CA HIS A 91 11.31 0.84 19.12
C HIS A 91 9.97 1.37 18.61
N LYS A 92 10.03 2.57 18.00
CA LYS A 92 8.88 3.23 17.39
C LYS A 92 9.15 3.45 15.92
N HIS A 93 8.11 3.31 15.12
CA HIS A 93 8.15 3.71 13.73
C HIS A 93 8.34 5.22 13.59
N SER A 94 8.84 5.63 12.42
CA SER A 94 8.96 7.03 12.02
C SER A 94 8.83 7.12 10.49
N PRO A 95 8.55 8.32 9.95
CA PRO A 95 8.50 8.54 8.50
C PRO A 95 9.79 8.23 7.73
N ALA A 96 10.90 7.93 8.41
CA ALA A 96 12.16 7.52 7.77
C ALA A 96 12.03 6.21 6.97
N MET A 97 11.07 5.36 7.32
CA MET A 97 10.65 4.21 6.52
C MET A 97 9.15 4.31 6.27
N SER A 98 8.74 4.22 5.00
CA SER A 98 7.33 4.27 4.62
C SER A 98 7.01 3.25 3.54
N LEU A 99 5.76 2.77 3.53
CA LEU A 99 5.25 1.89 2.50
C LEU A 99 4.46 2.69 1.45
N PHE A 100 4.83 2.55 0.18
CA PHE A 100 4.27 3.33 -0.91
C PHE A 100 3.16 2.53 -1.61
N VAL A 101 1.95 3.09 -1.63
CA VAL A 101 0.78 2.52 -2.30
C VAL A 101 0.51 3.32 -3.56
N SER A 102 0.66 2.67 -4.70
CA SER A 102 0.43 3.27 -6.01
C SER A 102 -1.03 3.05 -6.42
N CYS A 103 -1.87 4.05 -6.23
CA CYS A 103 -3.31 3.96 -6.51
C CYS A 103 -3.63 4.23 -7.98
N ASP A 104 -4.56 3.47 -8.53
CA ASP A 104 -5.03 3.61 -9.91
C ASP A 104 -6.04 4.75 -10.08
N ASP A 105 -6.97 4.91 -9.12
CA ASP A 105 -8.05 5.88 -9.20
C ASP A 105 -8.36 6.54 -7.84
N GLN A 106 -9.34 7.45 -7.83
CA GLN A 106 -9.73 8.18 -6.63
C GLN A 106 -10.39 7.27 -5.59
N ALA A 107 -11.13 6.24 -6.01
CA ALA A 107 -11.83 5.35 -5.10
C ALA A 107 -10.83 4.51 -4.29
N GLU A 108 -9.73 4.07 -4.92
CA GLU A 108 -8.65 3.37 -4.24
C GLU A 108 -7.88 4.30 -3.27
N ILE A 109 -7.62 5.56 -3.67
CA ILE A 109 -7.03 6.57 -2.76
C ILE A 109 -7.90 6.76 -1.53
N ASP A 110 -9.20 7.01 -1.74
CA ASP A 110 -10.15 7.27 -0.67
C ASP A 110 -10.25 6.05 0.26
N TYR A 111 -10.31 4.85 -0.30
CA TYR A 111 -10.34 3.59 0.45
C TYR A 111 -9.12 3.45 1.37
N PHE A 112 -7.90 3.57 0.85
CA PHE A 112 -6.70 3.43 1.67
C PHE A 112 -6.59 4.55 2.70
N TRP A 113 -6.81 5.79 2.27
CA TRP A 113 -6.71 6.96 3.13
C TRP A 113 -7.65 6.84 4.34
N GLU A 114 -8.92 6.55 4.10
CA GLU A 114 -9.92 6.44 5.17
C GLU A 114 -9.62 5.29 6.11
N ASN A 115 -9.18 4.14 5.60
CA ASN A 115 -8.90 2.98 6.46
C ASN A 115 -7.62 3.14 7.27
N PHE A 116 -6.57 3.78 6.73
CA PHE A 116 -5.36 4.06 7.51
C PHE A 116 -5.59 5.07 8.63
N LEU A 117 -6.58 5.95 8.50
CA LEU A 117 -6.94 6.93 9.54
C LEU A 117 -7.82 6.40 10.66
N LYS A 118 -8.42 5.22 10.50
CA LYS A 118 -9.27 4.63 11.54
C LYS A 118 -8.47 4.34 12.81
N ASP A 119 -9.18 4.36 13.93
CA ASP A 119 -8.70 3.92 15.24
C ASP A 119 -7.38 4.57 15.71
N GLY A 120 -7.16 5.83 15.34
CA GLY A 120 -6.02 6.63 15.81
C GLY A 120 -4.93 6.91 14.77
N GLY A 121 -5.17 6.61 13.49
CA GLY A 121 -4.29 7.06 12.41
C GLY A 121 -4.24 8.58 12.26
N GLN A 122 -3.17 9.08 11.64
CA GLN A 122 -2.87 10.51 11.54
C GLN A 122 -2.58 10.93 10.09
N GLU A 123 -3.28 11.97 9.64
CA GLU A 123 -3.01 12.60 8.35
C GLU A 123 -1.72 13.43 8.41
N LEU A 124 -0.88 13.26 7.41
CA LEU A 124 0.25 14.12 7.12
C LEU A 124 0.01 14.82 5.76
N SER A 125 1.04 15.47 5.22
CA SER A 125 0.97 16.20 3.96
C SER A 125 1.33 15.32 2.76
N CYS A 126 0.89 15.71 1.56
CA CYS A 126 1.36 15.15 0.29
C CYS A 126 1.16 13.63 0.14
N GLY A 127 0.02 13.11 0.57
CA GLY A 127 -0.32 11.68 0.46
C GLY A 127 0.20 10.83 1.62
N TRP A 128 0.84 11.41 2.63
CA TRP A 128 1.35 10.67 3.78
C TRP A 128 0.29 10.46 4.85
N VAL A 129 0.26 9.26 5.42
CA VAL A 129 -0.56 8.88 6.57
C VAL A 129 0.25 7.97 7.49
N THR A 130 0.07 8.11 8.80
CA THR A 130 0.57 7.16 9.78
C THR A 130 -0.62 6.37 10.31
N ASP A 131 -0.57 5.03 10.25
CA ASP A 131 -1.68 4.21 10.75
C ASP A 131 -1.71 4.11 12.27
N ARG A 132 -2.73 3.42 12.83
CA ARG A 132 -2.90 3.24 14.28
C ARG A 132 -1.75 2.50 14.97
N PHE A 133 -0.92 1.78 14.21
CA PHE A 133 0.25 1.07 14.71
C PHE A 133 1.54 1.92 14.61
N GLY A 134 1.46 3.11 14.01
CA GLY A 134 2.58 4.01 13.82
C GLY A 134 3.33 3.82 12.50
N VAL A 135 2.93 2.89 11.63
CA VAL A 135 3.59 2.68 10.34
C VAL A 135 3.22 3.81 9.39
N SER A 136 4.23 4.38 8.72
CA SER A 136 4.03 5.44 7.73
C SER A 136 3.74 4.86 6.34
N TRP A 137 2.73 5.40 5.68
CA TRP A 137 2.27 5.03 4.34
C TRP A 137 2.21 6.26 3.44
N GLN A 138 2.46 6.06 2.14
CA GLN A 138 2.25 7.06 1.10
C GLN A 138 1.17 6.55 0.15
N VAL A 139 -0.01 7.17 0.17
CA VAL A 139 -1.13 6.85 -0.72
C VAL A 139 -1.07 7.81 -1.90
N VAL A 140 -0.56 7.32 -3.04
CA VAL A 140 -0.17 8.19 -4.16
C VAL A 140 -0.79 7.72 -5.46
N PRO A 141 -1.49 8.59 -6.22
CA PRO A 141 -2.03 8.21 -7.51
C PRO A 141 -0.93 8.02 -8.55
N LYS A 142 -1.05 6.99 -9.39
CA LYS A 142 -0.10 6.70 -10.48
C LYS A 142 0.15 7.91 -11.39
N VAL A 143 -0.91 8.67 -11.69
CA VAL A 143 -0.85 9.85 -12.55
C VAL A 143 0.11 10.92 -12.01
N LEU A 144 0.32 11.02 -10.69
CA LEU A 144 1.18 12.06 -10.11
C LEU A 144 2.60 12.01 -10.66
N LYS A 145 3.16 10.80 -10.87
CA LYS A 145 4.50 10.66 -11.45
C LYS A 145 4.56 11.24 -12.86
N GLU A 146 3.53 11.00 -13.67
CA GLU A 146 3.43 11.48 -15.05
C GLU A 146 3.33 13.01 -15.08
N LEU A 147 2.44 13.60 -14.25
CA LEU A 147 2.27 15.05 -14.16
C LEU A 147 3.56 15.76 -13.76
N LEU A 148 4.27 15.25 -12.75
CA LEU A 148 5.49 15.88 -12.22
C LEU A 148 6.73 15.71 -13.11
N SER A 149 6.75 14.66 -13.94
CA SER A 149 7.86 14.37 -14.85
C SER A 149 7.63 14.86 -16.29
N HIS A 150 6.49 15.50 -16.55
CA HIS A 150 6.14 16.03 -17.86
C HIS A 150 7.20 17.02 -18.41
N GLU A 151 7.37 17.03 -19.73
CA GLU A 151 8.35 17.85 -20.43
C GLU A 151 8.03 19.35 -20.34
N ASP A 152 6.75 19.71 -20.43
CA ASP A 152 6.27 21.06 -20.14
C ASP A 152 6.40 21.34 -18.64
N ARG A 153 7.47 22.07 -18.29
CA ARG A 153 7.79 22.43 -16.92
C ARG A 153 6.76 23.34 -16.28
N VAL A 154 6.09 24.19 -17.06
CA VAL A 154 5.06 25.09 -16.53
C VAL A 154 3.84 24.29 -16.07
N LYS A 155 3.40 23.30 -16.86
CA LYS A 155 2.34 22.37 -16.45
C LYS A 155 2.76 21.54 -15.22
N ALA A 156 3.97 20.97 -15.25
CA ALA A 156 4.49 20.16 -14.15
C ALA A 156 4.60 20.97 -12.83
N ASP A 157 5.00 22.24 -12.92
CA ASP A 157 5.11 23.12 -11.75
C ASP A 157 3.74 23.48 -11.16
N ARG A 158 2.69 23.65 -11.99
CA ARG A 158 1.32 23.81 -11.46
C ARG A 158 0.86 22.55 -10.71
N ALA A 159 1.07 21.36 -11.29
CA ALA A 159 0.76 20.11 -10.60
C ALA A 159 1.55 19.95 -9.29
N ARG A 160 2.84 20.32 -9.28
CA ARG A 160 3.68 20.33 -8.08
C ARG A 160 3.14 21.30 -7.01
N ASN A 161 2.73 22.50 -7.41
CA ASN A 161 2.17 23.48 -6.48
C ASN A 161 0.83 23.02 -5.89
N ALA A 162 -0.01 22.36 -6.68
CA ALA A 162 -1.24 21.74 -6.17
C ALA A 162 -0.93 20.59 -5.19
N MET A 163 0.01 19.70 -5.56
CA MET A 163 0.46 18.59 -4.72
C MET A 163 0.92 19.08 -3.32
N LEU A 164 1.72 20.15 -3.26
CA LEU A 164 2.25 20.69 -2.00
C LEU A 164 1.18 21.28 -1.06
N LYS A 165 0.01 21.65 -1.60
CA LYS A 165 -1.12 22.20 -0.82
C LYS A 165 -2.05 21.11 -0.28
N CYS A 166 -1.92 19.87 -0.76
CA CYS A 166 -2.83 18.78 -0.43
C CYS A 166 -2.28 17.89 0.71
N LYS A 167 -3.20 17.40 1.55
CA LYS A 167 -2.94 16.26 2.43
C LYS A 167 -3.27 14.95 1.70
N LYS A 168 -4.56 14.69 1.47
CA LYS A 168 -5.04 13.65 0.55
C LYS A 168 -4.99 14.14 -0.89
N PHE A 169 -4.60 13.29 -1.83
CA PHE A 169 -4.64 13.62 -3.25
C PHE A 169 -6.06 13.57 -3.82
N ASP A 170 -6.33 14.52 -4.71
CA ASP A 170 -7.53 14.60 -5.53
C ASP A 170 -7.06 14.62 -6.99
N ILE A 171 -7.29 13.51 -7.69
CA ILE A 171 -6.80 13.32 -9.07
C ILE A 171 -7.34 14.41 -9.99
N ALA A 172 -8.63 14.78 -9.84
CA ALA A 172 -9.26 15.78 -10.69
C ALA A 172 -8.61 17.16 -10.49
N LYS A 173 -8.35 17.55 -9.23
CA LYS A 173 -7.66 18.81 -8.93
C LYS A 173 -6.21 18.83 -9.40
N LEU A 174 -5.49 17.72 -9.28
CA LEU A 174 -4.12 17.61 -9.81
C LEU A 174 -4.09 17.80 -11.33
N ASN A 175 -5.03 17.17 -12.05
CA ASN A 175 -5.17 17.31 -13.50
C ASN A 175 -5.63 18.72 -13.89
N ALA A 176 -6.57 19.32 -13.16
CA ALA A 176 -7.03 20.69 -13.41
C ALA A 176 -5.88 21.70 -13.23
N ALA A 177 -5.09 21.57 -12.14
CA ALA A 177 -3.90 22.38 -11.93
C ALA A 177 -2.88 22.19 -13.06
N PHE A 178 -2.61 20.94 -13.44
CA PHE A 178 -1.72 20.62 -14.55
C PHE A 178 -2.17 21.30 -15.86
N GLU A 179 -3.46 21.28 -16.19
CA GLU A 179 -4.01 21.93 -17.38
C GLU A 179 -4.21 23.46 -17.25
N GLY A 180 -4.04 24.02 -16.05
CA GLY A 180 -4.23 25.45 -15.80
C GLY A 180 -5.69 25.88 -15.71
N GLN A 181 -6.57 24.97 -15.27
CA GLN A 181 -8.01 25.14 -15.12
C GLN A 181 -8.41 25.33 -13.65
N GLU A 182 -7.56 26.00 -12.86
CA GLU A 182 -7.84 26.29 -11.44
C GLU A 182 -8.98 27.34 -11.36
N GLU A 183 -10.09 27.02 -10.69
CA GLU A 183 -11.09 28.00 -10.22
C GLU A 183 -10.58 28.83 -9.03
#